data_AF-A0A1L9R4H2-F1
#
_entry.id   AF-A0A1L9R4H2-F1
#
_cell.length_a   1.000
_cell.length_b   1.000
_cell.length_c   1.000
_cell.angle_alpha   90.00
_cell.angle_beta   90.00
_cell.angle_gamma   90.00
#
_symmetry.space_group_name_H-M   'P 1'
#
loop_
_entity.id
_entity.type
_entity.pdbx_description
1 polymer ?
#
loop_
_entity_poly.entity_id
_entity_poly.type
_entity_poly.pdbx_seq_one_letter_code
_entity_poly.pdbx_strand_id
1 'polypeptide(L)'
;MPHLPDEILLQIAGHVEHQKDHLCFIIACRRFYDVLLPTLYTDVKLLNRQRPWAVNDTAQVRSFLRAVFRNPALAQNVRSLRLVHPWADLISELGSDNDYFDDFDKAIVDGNTSEYSVEDMDDAMNQVLSTSYIAEDLEEQELGEDQAMVDELMGGAGIESDLERRAWELCLEYGFADVWVAMLLPRLNNIRKLSLRLPDGGVCVVQTLKRAARQPSSVFPYLSDVFVEDCSALGCTEAYRWNSFFAFPSMRRMHGVQVAELESPQAPTASSSATEIDLYQCGGGQGMKDWVGRCKALKSFRMISGNLDLTEVRFDPNAYCRSLTPHKETLEFLWLDCGSAGGEGDSVELTESFATFTALRHLHLRLENMFKRMSNLFPPSLEALFLREGNQGETGGIHHLTDMIRSRSMPRLSRVDLEMGMDNNHEVMAVLQDLQVACSNAGVSCVLWERNSNEAQDYANSTWNSLHGRDCTLTNSTDDLRN
;
A
#
# COMPACT_ATOMS: atom_id res chain seq x y z
N MET A 1 33.06 -26.80 -16.61
CA MET A 1 32.96 -25.37 -17.00
C MET A 1 33.81 -24.46 -16.08
N PRO A 2 35.14 -24.62 -15.98
CA PRO A 2 35.94 -23.80 -15.06
C PRO A 2 36.24 -22.37 -15.57
N HIS A 3 35.85 -22.02 -16.80
CA HIS A 3 36.30 -20.78 -17.47
C HIS A 3 35.22 -19.69 -17.67
N LEU A 4 33.96 -19.94 -17.30
CA LEU A 4 32.93 -18.90 -17.45
C LEU A 4 33.16 -17.81 -16.39
N PRO A 5 33.23 -16.50 -16.69
CA PRO A 5 33.35 -15.44 -15.67
C PRO A 5 32.14 -15.38 -14.73
N ASP A 6 32.33 -14.87 -13.52
CA ASP A 6 31.25 -14.76 -12.51
C ASP A 6 30.13 -13.82 -12.97
N GLU A 7 30.48 -12.77 -13.73
CA GLU A 7 29.52 -11.83 -14.32
C GLU A 7 28.56 -12.52 -15.29
N ILE A 8 29.06 -13.50 -16.06
CA ILE A 8 28.22 -14.27 -16.99
C ILE A 8 27.29 -15.20 -16.20
N LEU A 9 27.76 -15.78 -15.10
CA LEU A 9 26.90 -16.61 -14.23
C LEU A 9 25.80 -15.77 -13.58
N LEU A 10 26.12 -14.56 -13.13
CA LEU A 10 25.14 -13.61 -12.59
C LEU A 10 24.13 -13.17 -13.65
N GLN A 11 24.57 -12.93 -14.89
CA GLN A 11 23.67 -12.63 -16.00
C GLN A 11 22.76 -13.81 -16.34
N ILE A 12 23.27 -15.04 -16.40
CA ILE A 12 22.44 -16.23 -16.63
C ILE A 12 21.40 -16.37 -15.52
N ALA A 13 21.81 -16.27 -14.26
CA ALA A 13 20.90 -16.31 -13.12
C ALA A 13 19.85 -15.20 -13.18
N GLY A 14 20.22 -13.98 -13.61
CA GLY A 14 19.27 -12.88 -13.78
C GLY A 14 18.16 -13.12 -14.80
N HIS A 15 18.28 -14.10 -15.68
CA HIS A 15 17.24 -14.48 -16.65
C HIS A 15 16.43 -15.72 -16.23
N VAL A 16 16.72 -16.33 -15.09
CA VAL A 16 15.94 -17.47 -14.59
C VAL A 16 14.77 -16.91 -13.78
N GLU A 17 13.55 -17.14 -14.25
CA GLU A 17 12.37 -16.47 -13.66
C GLU A 17 11.93 -17.09 -12.33
N HIS A 18 12.16 -18.39 -12.15
CA HIS A 18 11.67 -19.13 -10.99
C HIS A 18 12.75 -19.30 -9.91
N GLN A 19 12.42 -18.90 -8.67
CA GLN A 19 13.30 -19.05 -7.51
C GLN A 19 13.71 -20.51 -7.24
N LYS A 20 12.83 -21.48 -7.58
CA LYS A 20 13.14 -22.91 -7.49
C LYS A 20 14.29 -23.30 -8.42
N ASP A 21 14.32 -22.74 -9.62
CA ASP A 21 15.36 -23.02 -10.61
C ASP A 21 16.68 -22.35 -10.21
N HIS A 22 16.64 -21.16 -9.60
CA HIS A 22 17.82 -20.55 -8.96
C HIS A 22 18.41 -21.48 -7.91
N LEU A 23 17.58 -22.04 -7.04
CA LEU A 23 18.04 -22.96 -6.00
C LEU A 23 18.66 -24.21 -6.62
N CYS A 24 18.01 -24.82 -7.61
CA CYS A 24 18.55 -25.97 -8.35
C CYS A 24 19.91 -25.65 -8.99
N PHE A 25 20.07 -24.44 -9.52
CA PHE A 25 21.33 -23.99 -10.12
C PHE A 25 22.43 -23.81 -9.06
N ILE A 26 22.10 -23.16 -7.94
CA ILE A 26 22.99 -22.95 -6.79
C ILE A 26 23.51 -24.28 -6.21
N ILE A 27 22.64 -25.27 -6.04
CA ILE A 27 23.04 -26.57 -5.45
C ILE A 27 23.81 -27.46 -6.43
N ALA A 28 23.76 -27.19 -7.74
CA ALA A 28 24.42 -28.01 -8.75
C ALA A 28 25.95 -27.91 -8.71
N CYS A 29 26.52 -26.81 -8.23
CA CYS A 29 27.97 -26.59 -8.18
C CYS A 29 28.39 -25.65 -7.04
N ARG A 30 29.50 -25.97 -6.34
CA ARG A 30 30.07 -25.09 -5.30
C ARG A 30 30.35 -23.67 -5.78
N ARG A 31 30.86 -23.51 -7.01
CA ARG A 31 31.10 -22.18 -7.58
C ARG A 31 29.80 -21.40 -7.78
N PHE A 32 28.73 -22.07 -8.22
CA PHE A 32 27.43 -21.43 -8.38
C PHE A 32 26.84 -21.06 -7.02
N TYR A 33 27.05 -21.91 -6.02
CA TYR A 33 26.72 -21.59 -4.64
C TYR A 33 27.41 -20.29 -4.19
N ASP A 34 28.73 -20.22 -4.29
CA ASP A 34 29.48 -19.06 -3.80
C ASP A 34 29.11 -17.76 -4.53
N VAL A 35 28.89 -17.83 -5.85
CA VAL A 35 28.62 -16.64 -6.69
C VAL A 35 27.15 -16.21 -6.64
N LEU A 36 26.21 -17.16 -6.59
CA LEU A 36 24.79 -16.89 -6.82
C LEU A 36 23.96 -16.91 -5.54
N LEU A 37 24.47 -17.45 -4.44
CA LEU A 37 23.75 -17.41 -3.16
C LEU A 37 23.34 -15.98 -2.77
N PRO A 38 24.19 -14.93 -2.88
CA PRO A 38 23.77 -13.56 -2.62
C PRO A 38 22.57 -13.13 -3.47
N THR A 39 22.53 -13.52 -4.75
CA THR A 39 21.43 -13.16 -5.67
C THR A 39 20.11 -13.81 -5.29
N LEU A 40 20.13 -15.04 -4.77
CA LEU A 40 18.93 -15.73 -4.28
C LEU A 40 18.30 -14.99 -3.09
N TYR A 41 19.12 -14.36 -2.26
CA TYR A 41 18.68 -13.62 -1.08
C TYR A 41 18.37 -12.15 -1.38
N THR A 42 18.60 -11.64 -2.59
CA THR A 42 18.34 -10.23 -2.93
C THR A 42 16.85 -9.90 -2.92
N ASP A 43 16.01 -10.76 -3.50
CA ASP A 43 14.55 -10.62 -3.54
C ASP A 43 13.90 -11.86 -2.91
N VAL A 44 13.49 -11.71 -1.65
CA VAL A 44 12.95 -12.80 -0.84
C VAL A 44 11.43 -12.71 -0.85
N LYS A 45 10.80 -13.81 -1.27
CA LYS A 45 9.35 -14.01 -1.19
C LYS A 45 9.07 -15.08 -0.14
N LEU A 46 8.31 -14.73 0.89
CA LEU A 46 7.87 -15.66 1.94
C LEU A 46 6.34 -15.77 1.90
N LEU A 47 5.81 -16.79 2.57
CA LEU A 47 4.36 -17.04 2.69
C LEU A 47 3.70 -17.23 1.31
N ASN A 48 4.37 -17.94 0.40
CA ASN A 48 3.90 -18.18 -0.97
C ASN A 48 3.10 -19.49 -1.12
N ARG A 49 2.39 -19.94 -0.07
CA ARG A 49 1.57 -21.16 -0.16
C ARG A 49 0.11 -20.80 -0.40
N GLN A 50 -0.55 -21.63 -1.21
CA GLN A 50 -1.94 -21.47 -1.66
C GLN A 50 -3.01 -21.56 -0.54
N ARG A 51 -2.63 -21.75 0.73
CA ARG A 51 -3.58 -21.73 1.85
C ARG A 51 -3.38 -20.46 2.69
N PRO A 52 -3.93 -19.31 2.26
CA PRO A 52 -3.72 -18.00 2.87
C PRO A 52 -4.19 -17.85 4.34
N TRP A 53 -4.76 -18.89 4.95
CA TRP A 53 -5.33 -18.86 6.30
C TRP A 53 -4.95 -20.11 7.12
N ALA A 54 -3.91 -20.85 6.70
CA ALA A 54 -3.45 -21.98 7.49
C ALA A 54 -2.66 -21.44 8.69
N VAL A 55 -3.23 -21.58 9.88
CA VAL A 55 -2.74 -21.15 11.20
C VAL A 55 -1.27 -21.54 11.49
N ASN A 56 -0.69 -22.45 10.72
CA ASN A 56 0.66 -22.99 10.91
C ASN A 56 1.63 -22.78 9.73
N ASP A 57 1.39 -21.84 8.79
CA ASP A 57 2.37 -21.57 7.70
C ASP A 57 3.58 -20.71 8.13
N THR A 58 4.05 -20.89 9.36
CA THR A 58 5.27 -20.22 9.87
C THR A 58 6.56 -20.86 9.38
N ALA A 59 6.49 -22.08 8.85
CA ALA A 59 7.66 -22.86 8.48
C ALA A 59 8.63 -22.11 7.54
N GLN A 60 8.09 -21.34 6.58
CA GLN A 60 8.91 -20.54 5.66
C GLN A 60 9.62 -19.39 6.38
N VAL A 61 8.89 -18.58 7.15
CA VAL A 61 9.43 -17.42 7.87
C VAL A 61 10.42 -17.89 8.94
N ARG A 62 10.05 -18.90 9.73
CA ARG A 62 10.88 -19.52 10.76
C ARG A 62 12.16 -20.12 10.20
N SER A 63 12.09 -20.87 9.08
CA SER A 63 13.29 -21.42 8.43
C SER A 63 14.20 -20.33 7.89
N PHE A 64 13.62 -19.28 7.29
CA PHE A 64 14.37 -18.15 6.78
C PHE A 64 15.04 -17.35 7.92
N LEU A 65 14.28 -17.06 8.99
CA LEU A 65 14.79 -16.42 10.20
C LEU A 65 15.96 -17.21 10.78
N ARG A 66 15.82 -18.54 10.93
CA ARG A 66 16.89 -19.41 11.40
C ARG A 66 18.12 -19.32 10.51
N ALA A 67 17.95 -19.28 9.19
CA ALA A 67 19.05 -19.17 8.25
C ALA A 67 19.80 -17.83 8.39
N VAL A 68 19.08 -16.70 8.44
CA VAL A 68 19.70 -15.38 8.59
C VAL A 68 20.25 -15.14 10.00
N PHE A 69 19.67 -15.78 11.01
CA PHE A 69 20.16 -15.75 12.38
C PHE A 69 21.51 -16.48 12.48
N ARG A 70 21.60 -17.70 11.94
CA ARG A 70 22.85 -18.49 11.92
C ARG A 70 23.91 -17.91 10.98
N ASN A 71 23.50 -17.22 9.92
CA ASN A 71 24.41 -16.59 8.98
C ASN A 71 23.98 -15.15 8.64
N PRO A 72 24.40 -14.16 9.45
CA PRO A 72 24.04 -12.75 9.24
C PRO A 72 24.46 -12.17 7.90
N ALA A 73 25.45 -12.76 7.21
CA ALA A 73 25.84 -12.33 5.87
C ALA A 73 24.70 -12.54 4.84
N LEU A 74 23.82 -13.52 5.06
CA LEU A 74 22.63 -13.71 4.23
C LEU A 74 21.65 -12.53 4.37
N ALA A 75 21.43 -12.07 5.62
CA ALA A 75 20.57 -10.94 5.90
C ALA A 75 21.03 -9.66 5.18
N GLN A 76 22.35 -9.47 5.08
CA GLN A 76 22.95 -8.31 4.41
C GLN A 76 22.69 -8.29 2.90
N ASN A 77 22.38 -9.43 2.29
CA ASN A 77 22.06 -9.49 0.86
C ASN A 77 20.61 -9.14 0.57
N VAL A 78 19.72 -9.18 1.56
CA VAL A 78 18.28 -8.91 1.37
C VAL A 78 18.02 -7.45 1.04
N ARG A 79 17.49 -7.20 -0.16
CA ARG A 79 17.12 -5.87 -0.67
C ARG A 79 15.62 -5.70 -0.82
N SER A 80 14.89 -6.78 -1.04
CA SER A 80 13.45 -6.81 -1.19
C SER A 80 12.89 -7.97 -0.39
N LEU A 81 11.89 -7.69 0.45
CA LEU A 81 11.10 -8.71 1.13
C LEU A 81 9.63 -8.53 0.76
N ARG A 82 9.02 -9.60 0.26
CA ARG A 82 7.58 -9.68 -0.02
C ARG A 82 6.96 -10.81 0.76
N LEU A 83 5.94 -10.49 1.54
CA LEU A 83 5.06 -11.45 2.19
C LEU A 83 3.84 -11.62 1.28
N VAL A 84 3.78 -12.74 0.55
CA VAL A 84 2.95 -12.90 -0.66
C VAL A 84 1.46 -13.03 -0.33
N HIS A 85 1.15 -13.73 0.76
CA HIS A 85 -0.20 -13.89 1.27
C HIS A 85 -0.29 -13.26 2.67
N PRO A 86 -1.49 -12.84 3.09
CA PRO A 86 -1.72 -12.63 4.51
C PRO A 86 -1.34 -13.90 5.27
N TRP A 87 -0.84 -13.70 6.48
CA TRP A 87 -0.62 -14.78 7.43
C TRP A 87 -1.77 -14.80 8.43
N ALA A 88 -1.93 -15.90 9.18
CA ALA A 88 -2.77 -15.85 10.36
C ALA A 88 -2.09 -15.01 11.44
N ASP A 89 -2.84 -14.11 12.06
CA ASP A 89 -2.47 -13.52 13.34
C ASP A 89 -3.50 -13.85 14.42
N LEU A 90 -3.15 -13.47 15.65
CA LEU A 90 -3.93 -13.78 16.83
C LEU A 90 -5.39 -13.39 16.63
N ILE A 91 -5.66 -12.16 16.17
CA ILE A 91 -7.01 -11.55 16.19
C ILE A 91 -7.87 -12.05 15.04
N SER A 92 -7.30 -12.22 13.84
CA SER A 92 -8.02 -12.76 12.68
C SER A 92 -8.69 -14.12 12.97
N GLU A 93 -8.03 -14.94 13.78
CA GLU A 93 -8.52 -16.26 14.19
C GLU A 93 -9.48 -16.20 15.40
N LEU A 94 -9.44 -15.11 16.17
CA LEU A 94 -10.31 -14.91 17.33
C LEU A 94 -11.72 -14.41 16.96
N GLY A 95 -11.93 -14.07 15.69
CA GLY A 95 -13.22 -13.72 15.10
C GLY A 95 -13.58 -12.23 15.27
N SER A 96 -13.92 -11.58 14.15
CA SER A 96 -14.27 -10.15 14.07
C SER A 96 -15.52 -9.73 14.84
N ASP A 97 -16.28 -10.67 15.40
CA ASP A 97 -17.50 -10.37 16.17
C ASP A 97 -17.20 -10.03 17.65
N ASN A 98 -15.93 -10.07 18.05
CA ASN A 98 -15.52 -9.79 19.41
C ASN A 98 -14.82 -8.43 19.50
N ASP A 99 -15.62 -7.36 19.59
CA ASP A 99 -15.18 -5.95 19.78
C ASP A 99 -14.09 -5.81 20.87
N TYR A 100 -14.03 -6.75 21.81
CA TYR A 100 -13.04 -6.79 22.88
C TYR A 100 -11.59 -6.90 22.36
N PHE A 101 -11.34 -7.70 21.31
CA PHE A 101 -9.98 -7.90 20.79
C PHE A 101 -9.49 -6.73 19.93
N ASP A 102 -10.41 -6.05 19.24
CA ASP A 102 -10.09 -4.84 18.47
C ASP A 102 -9.64 -3.70 19.38
N ASP A 103 -10.36 -3.49 20.48
CA ASP A 103 -9.99 -2.50 21.50
C ASP A 103 -8.65 -2.87 22.17
N PHE A 104 -8.41 -4.16 22.38
CA PHE A 104 -7.19 -4.66 22.97
C PHE A 104 -5.96 -4.47 22.06
N ASP A 105 -6.07 -4.80 20.77
CA ASP A 105 -5.01 -4.55 19.79
C ASP A 105 -4.72 -3.06 19.69
N LYS A 106 -5.77 -2.26 19.59
CA LYS A 106 -5.65 -0.82 19.60
C LYS A 106 -4.94 -0.32 20.85
N ALA A 107 -5.26 -0.85 22.03
CA ALA A 107 -4.59 -0.51 23.27
C ALA A 107 -3.09 -0.87 23.26
N ILE A 108 -2.71 -2.06 22.74
CA ILE A 108 -1.30 -2.42 22.58
C ILE A 108 -0.64 -1.49 21.57
N VAL A 109 -1.19 -1.37 20.37
CA VAL A 109 -0.69 -0.55 19.26
C VAL A 109 -0.48 0.88 19.72
N ASP A 110 -1.47 1.50 20.36
CA ASP A 110 -1.39 2.89 20.82
C ASP A 110 -0.59 3.07 22.11
N GLY A 111 -0.21 1.97 22.76
CA GLY A 111 0.50 1.97 24.04
C GLY A 111 -0.37 2.40 25.21
N ASN A 112 -1.70 2.31 25.08
CA ASN A 112 -2.67 2.59 26.14
C ASN A 112 -3.07 1.30 26.89
N THR A 113 -2.07 0.56 27.39
CA THR A 113 -2.29 -0.76 28.00
C THR A 113 -2.82 -0.71 29.44
N SER A 114 -3.04 0.48 30.02
CA SER A 114 -3.42 0.62 31.44
C SER A 114 -4.82 0.09 31.78
N GLU A 115 -5.68 -0.09 30.78
CA GLU A 115 -7.05 -0.55 30.95
C GLU A 115 -7.19 -2.07 30.87
N TYR A 116 -6.12 -2.79 30.49
CA TYR A 116 -6.13 -4.22 30.25
C TYR A 116 -5.04 -4.92 31.05
N SER A 117 -5.37 -6.08 31.64
CA SER A 117 -4.40 -6.91 32.33
C SER A 117 -3.99 -8.13 31.49
N VAL A 118 -2.89 -8.78 31.89
CA VAL A 118 -2.45 -10.05 31.30
C VAL A 118 -3.50 -11.15 31.56
N GLU A 119 -4.16 -11.11 32.71
CA GLU A 119 -5.22 -12.06 33.08
C GLU A 119 -6.41 -11.95 32.13
N ASP A 120 -6.81 -10.72 31.77
CA ASP A 120 -7.89 -10.51 30.81
C ASP A 120 -7.54 -11.07 29.42
N MET A 121 -6.27 -10.95 29.01
CA MET A 121 -5.79 -11.50 27.75
C MET A 121 -5.81 -13.03 27.74
N ASP A 122 -5.33 -13.66 28.81
CA ASP A 122 -5.34 -15.11 28.96
C ASP A 122 -6.79 -15.64 29.02
N ASP A 123 -7.68 -14.96 29.73
CA ASP A 123 -9.10 -15.32 29.80
C ASP A 123 -9.78 -15.21 28.43
N ALA A 124 -9.53 -14.13 27.69
CA ALA A 124 -10.05 -13.97 26.34
C ALA A 124 -9.51 -15.04 25.38
N MET A 125 -8.22 -15.38 25.49
CA MET A 125 -7.61 -16.47 24.73
C MET A 125 -8.25 -17.82 25.05
N ASN A 126 -8.37 -18.15 26.33
CA ASN A 126 -9.01 -19.39 26.79
C ASN A 126 -10.46 -19.49 26.34
N GLN A 127 -11.20 -18.36 26.38
CA GLN A 127 -12.57 -18.31 25.88
C GLN A 127 -12.59 -18.69 24.40
N VAL A 128 -11.71 -18.12 23.57
CA VAL A 128 -11.71 -18.43 22.15
C VAL A 128 -11.26 -19.86 21.85
N LEU A 129 -10.24 -20.37 22.52
CA LEU A 129 -9.84 -21.78 22.38
C LEU A 129 -10.99 -22.73 22.74
N SER A 130 -11.89 -22.31 23.64
CA SER A 130 -13.05 -23.10 24.03
C SER A 130 -14.25 -22.99 23.07
N THR A 131 -14.38 -21.89 22.31
CA THR A 131 -15.55 -21.59 21.47
C THR A 131 -15.29 -21.69 19.98
N SER A 132 -14.04 -21.62 19.55
CA SER A 132 -13.70 -21.48 18.14
C SER A 132 -13.69 -22.81 17.41
N TYR A 133 -14.31 -22.84 16.22
CA TYR A 133 -14.34 -24.02 15.35
C TYR A 133 -12.93 -24.41 14.83
N ILE A 134 -11.96 -23.50 14.89
CA ILE A 134 -10.55 -23.71 14.51
C ILE A 134 -9.68 -24.21 15.68
N ALA A 135 -10.21 -24.39 16.88
CA ALA A 135 -9.45 -24.89 18.02
C ALA A 135 -8.83 -26.28 17.76
N GLU A 136 -9.42 -27.07 16.86
CA GLU A 136 -8.85 -28.36 16.43
C GLU A 136 -7.55 -28.21 15.61
N ASP A 137 -7.31 -27.04 14.99
CA ASP A 137 -6.13 -26.75 14.16
C ASP A 137 -5.05 -25.93 14.91
N LEU A 138 -5.39 -25.35 16.07
CA LEU A 138 -4.51 -24.61 16.98
C LEU A 138 -3.81 -25.56 17.94
N GLU A 139 -2.79 -26.29 17.47
CA GLU A 139 -1.91 -27.08 18.33
C GLU A 139 -0.77 -26.20 18.88
N GLU A 140 -0.49 -26.32 20.18
CA GLU A 140 0.68 -25.69 20.80
C GLU A 140 1.97 -26.09 20.05
N GLN A 141 2.73 -25.09 19.63
CA GLN A 141 3.93 -25.28 18.86
C GLN A 141 5.14 -25.52 19.77
N GLU A 142 5.67 -26.75 19.75
CA GLU A 142 6.97 -27.01 20.38
C GLU A 142 8.09 -26.28 19.62
N LEU A 143 8.72 -25.30 20.28
CA LEU A 143 9.84 -24.53 19.73
C LEU A 143 11.09 -25.41 19.50
N GLY A 144 11.29 -26.45 20.31
CA GLY A 144 12.35 -27.45 20.16
C GLY A 144 13.74 -26.81 20.01
N GLU A 145 14.40 -27.04 18.88
CA GLU A 145 15.74 -26.51 18.57
C GLU A 145 15.81 -24.98 18.45
N ASP A 146 14.66 -24.29 18.34
CA ASP A 146 14.63 -22.82 18.19
C ASP A 146 14.54 -22.06 19.50
N GLN A 147 14.33 -22.72 20.64
CA GLN A 147 14.10 -22.03 21.93
C GLN A 147 15.19 -21.01 22.23
N ALA A 148 16.47 -21.39 22.11
CA ALA A 148 17.58 -20.48 22.39
C ALA A 148 17.63 -19.27 21.45
N MET A 149 17.24 -19.45 20.17
CA MET A 149 17.15 -18.35 19.21
C MET A 149 16.00 -17.42 19.56
N VAL A 150 14.84 -17.97 19.91
CA VAL A 150 13.65 -17.22 20.32
C VAL A 150 13.95 -16.40 21.58
N ASP A 151 14.57 -17.00 22.60
CA ASP A 151 14.92 -16.32 23.84
C ASP A 151 15.86 -15.12 23.58
N GLU A 152 16.86 -15.29 22.70
CA GLU A 152 17.76 -14.20 22.30
C GLU A 152 17.01 -13.08 21.57
N LEU A 153 16.15 -13.43 20.63
CA LEU A 153 15.38 -12.47 19.83
C LEU A 153 14.35 -11.73 20.69
N MET A 154 13.64 -12.42 21.59
CA MET A 154 12.72 -11.83 22.57
C MET A 154 13.44 -10.88 23.52
N GLY A 155 14.63 -11.26 24.00
CA GLY A 155 15.46 -10.38 24.84
C GLY A 155 15.94 -9.13 24.12
N GLY A 156 16.18 -9.22 22.80
CA GLY A 156 16.63 -8.12 21.94
C GLY A 156 15.51 -7.28 21.33
N ALA A 157 14.24 -7.72 21.40
CA ALA A 157 13.12 -7.06 20.73
C ALA A 157 12.77 -5.70 21.34
N GLY A 158 13.15 -5.44 22.59
CA GLY A 158 12.84 -4.18 23.28
C GLY A 158 11.36 -4.01 23.61
N ILE A 159 10.68 -5.12 23.93
CA ILE A 159 9.28 -5.16 24.36
C ILE A 159 9.11 -4.35 25.66
N GLU A 160 8.14 -3.42 25.68
CA GLU A 160 8.07 -2.37 26.71
C GLU A 160 7.06 -2.67 27.83
N SER A 161 6.06 -3.52 27.55
CA SER A 161 5.03 -3.88 28.52
C SER A 161 4.90 -5.39 28.68
N ASP A 162 4.46 -5.82 29.87
CA ASP A 162 4.19 -7.24 30.14
C ASP A 162 3.03 -7.76 29.26
N LEU A 163 2.08 -6.87 28.92
CA LEU A 163 0.97 -7.19 28.02
C LEU A 163 1.45 -7.46 26.59
N GLU A 164 2.30 -6.59 26.04
CA GLU A 164 2.93 -6.82 24.73
C GLU A 164 3.78 -8.10 24.75
N ARG A 165 4.51 -8.35 25.84
CA ARG A 165 5.29 -9.58 26.00
C ARG A 165 4.40 -10.81 25.96
N ARG A 166 3.29 -10.81 26.69
CA ARG A 166 2.34 -11.93 26.67
C ARG A 166 1.75 -12.13 25.29
N ALA A 167 1.40 -11.05 24.58
CA ALA A 167 0.93 -11.14 23.20
C ALA A 167 1.93 -11.86 22.29
N TRP A 168 3.22 -11.52 22.39
CA TRP A 168 4.29 -12.19 21.64
C TRP A 168 4.46 -13.66 22.04
N GLU A 169 4.36 -13.98 23.33
CA GLU A 169 4.44 -15.35 23.85
C GLU A 169 3.27 -16.21 23.33
N LEU A 170 2.04 -15.71 23.40
CA LEU A 170 0.87 -16.36 22.81
C LEU A 170 1.04 -16.56 21.29
N CYS A 171 1.58 -15.56 20.58
CA CYS A 171 1.89 -15.71 19.16
C CYS A 171 2.88 -16.86 18.89
N LEU A 172 3.87 -17.07 19.76
CA LEU A 172 4.83 -18.17 19.64
C LEU A 172 4.22 -19.51 20.04
N GLU A 173 3.47 -19.56 21.13
CA GLU A 173 2.80 -20.75 21.67
C GLU A 173 1.86 -21.37 20.64
N TYR A 174 1.08 -20.55 19.93
CA TYR A 174 0.11 -21.01 18.93
C TYR A 174 0.63 -20.93 17.49
N GLY A 175 1.92 -20.62 17.30
CA GLY A 175 2.54 -20.68 15.98
C GLY A 175 2.07 -19.63 14.98
N PHE A 176 1.68 -18.44 15.43
CA PHE A 176 1.29 -17.32 14.57
C PHE A 176 2.48 -16.71 13.85
N ALA A 177 2.34 -16.37 12.56
CA ALA A 177 3.48 -15.87 11.77
C ALA A 177 3.92 -14.44 12.12
N ASP A 178 3.01 -13.66 12.71
CA ASP A 178 3.23 -12.24 13.00
C ASP A 178 4.49 -12.01 13.85
N VAL A 179 4.67 -12.79 14.92
CA VAL A 179 5.85 -12.70 15.80
C VAL A 179 7.13 -13.10 15.08
N TRP A 180 7.09 -14.10 14.21
CA TRP A 180 8.26 -14.54 13.44
C TRP A 180 8.68 -13.49 12.40
N VAL A 181 7.71 -12.83 11.76
CA VAL A 181 7.96 -11.70 10.86
C VAL A 181 8.52 -10.52 11.64
N ALA A 182 7.93 -10.19 12.79
CA ALA A 182 8.39 -9.13 13.67
C ALA A 182 9.85 -9.33 14.12
N MET A 183 10.24 -10.56 14.48
CA MET A 183 11.63 -10.89 14.81
C MET A 183 12.59 -10.84 13.62
N LEU A 184 12.10 -11.17 12.42
CA LEU A 184 12.89 -11.16 11.20
C LEU A 184 13.26 -9.74 10.76
N LEU A 185 12.29 -8.83 10.78
CA LEU A 185 12.41 -7.51 10.16
C LEU A 185 13.66 -6.72 10.62
N PRO A 186 13.98 -6.58 11.92
CA PRO A 186 15.16 -5.83 12.37
C PRO A 186 16.51 -6.42 11.94
N ARG A 187 16.54 -7.68 11.49
CA ARG A 187 17.75 -8.35 11.00
C ARG A 187 18.08 -7.97 9.55
N LEU A 188 17.12 -7.43 8.81
CA LEU A 188 17.23 -7.13 7.38
C LEU A 188 17.61 -5.67 7.14
N ASN A 189 18.74 -5.23 7.70
CA ASN A 189 19.17 -3.83 7.68
C ASN A 189 19.47 -3.24 6.28
N ASN A 190 19.53 -4.10 5.27
CA ASN A 190 19.88 -3.75 3.90
C ASN A 190 18.68 -3.68 2.96
N ILE A 191 17.47 -3.86 3.51
CA ILE A 191 16.20 -3.82 2.79
C ILE A 191 15.94 -2.44 2.18
N ARG A 192 15.42 -2.43 0.97
CA ARG A 192 15.06 -1.24 0.17
C ARG A 192 13.59 -1.22 -0.21
N LYS A 193 13.01 -2.41 -0.39
CA LYS A 193 11.59 -2.64 -0.70
C LYS A 193 10.98 -3.59 0.33
N LEU A 194 9.85 -3.21 0.90
CA LEU A 194 9.10 -4.04 1.84
C LEU A 194 7.64 -4.11 1.40
N SER A 195 7.11 -5.32 1.23
CA SER A 195 5.71 -5.54 0.87
C SER A 195 5.07 -6.43 1.94
N LEU A 196 4.12 -5.85 2.65
CA LEU A 196 3.37 -6.46 3.74
C LEU A 196 1.91 -6.58 3.32
N ARG A 197 1.36 -7.79 3.48
CA ARG A 197 -0.07 -8.08 3.37
C ARG A 197 -0.49 -8.56 4.73
N LEU A 198 -1.06 -7.68 5.53
CA LEU A 198 -1.24 -7.98 6.95
C LEU A 198 -2.61 -8.61 7.18
N PRO A 199 -2.69 -9.58 8.10
CA PRO A 199 -3.94 -9.93 8.76
C PRO A 199 -4.42 -8.83 9.70
N ASP A 200 -5.52 -9.12 10.39
CA ASP A 200 -6.24 -8.22 11.27
C ASP A 200 -5.43 -7.86 12.52
N GLY A 201 -4.80 -6.68 12.50
CA GLY A 201 -4.07 -6.13 13.64
C GLY A 201 -2.54 -6.14 13.48
N GLY A 202 -1.93 -7.27 13.09
CA GLY A 202 -0.48 -7.35 12.82
C GLY A 202 0.40 -6.80 13.94
N VAL A 203 -0.01 -7.03 15.19
CA VAL A 203 0.42 -6.30 16.39
C VAL A 203 1.94 -6.27 16.56
N CYS A 204 2.59 -7.44 16.45
CA CYS A 204 4.02 -7.59 16.69
C CYS A 204 4.82 -6.86 15.61
N VAL A 205 4.36 -6.92 14.36
CA VAL A 205 5.00 -6.22 13.23
C VAL A 205 4.84 -4.71 13.39
N VAL A 206 3.64 -4.21 13.68
CA VAL A 206 3.39 -2.78 13.89
C VAL A 206 4.24 -2.24 15.03
N GLN A 207 4.31 -2.95 16.17
CA GLN A 207 5.16 -2.55 17.29
C GLN A 207 6.64 -2.54 16.95
N THR A 208 7.12 -3.56 16.24
CA THR A 208 8.51 -3.62 15.78
C THR A 208 8.84 -2.44 14.87
N LEU A 209 7.93 -2.05 13.99
CA LEU A 209 8.10 -0.89 13.12
C LEU A 209 8.10 0.42 13.92
N LYS A 210 7.21 0.58 14.92
CA LYS A 210 7.21 1.74 15.83
C LYS A 210 8.53 1.86 16.58
N ARG A 211 9.07 0.75 17.10
CA ARG A 211 10.38 0.70 17.74
C ARG A 211 11.50 1.05 16.77
N ALA A 212 11.49 0.48 15.56
CA ALA A 212 12.48 0.78 14.52
C ALA A 212 12.47 2.28 14.12
N ALA A 213 11.30 2.91 14.08
CA ALA A 213 11.16 4.33 13.77
C ALA A 213 11.78 5.26 14.81
N ARG A 214 11.99 4.81 16.06
CA ARG A 214 12.71 5.57 17.10
C ARG A 214 14.23 5.62 16.84
N GLN A 215 14.76 4.67 16.07
CA GLN A 215 16.16 4.60 15.64
C GLN A 215 16.26 4.30 14.14
N PRO A 216 15.76 5.20 13.28
CA PRO A 216 15.47 4.85 11.90
C PRO A 216 16.72 4.55 11.07
N SER A 217 17.87 5.12 11.45
CA SER A 217 19.15 4.90 10.76
C SER A 217 19.85 3.59 11.14
N SER A 218 19.50 2.94 12.25
CA SER A 218 20.13 1.69 12.66
C SER A 218 19.41 0.46 12.10
N VAL A 219 18.07 0.52 12.03
CA VAL A 219 17.25 -0.65 11.64
C VAL A 219 16.98 -0.68 10.13
N PHE A 220 16.47 0.41 9.55
CA PHE A 220 16.10 0.47 8.13
C PHE A 220 16.71 1.67 7.40
N PRO A 221 18.05 1.77 7.33
CA PRO A 221 18.73 2.91 6.72
C PRO A 221 18.44 3.09 5.23
N TYR A 222 18.11 2.00 4.52
CA TYR A 222 17.96 2.00 3.05
C TYR A 222 16.52 1.75 2.58
N LEU A 223 15.56 1.59 3.49
CA LEU A 223 14.16 1.34 3.12
C LEU A 223 13.60 2.57 2.39
N SER A 224 13.09 2.35 1.19
CA SER A 224 12.73 3.40 0.25
C SER A 224 11.35 3.24 -0.38
N ASP A 225 10.82 2.03 -0.36
CA ASP A 225 9.59 1.63 -1.04
C ASP A 225 8.87 0.65 -0.12
N VAL A 226 7.65 0.99 0.26
CA VAL A 226 6.81 0.18 1.13
C VAL A 226 5.45 -0.01 0.48
N PHE A 227 4.98 -1.24 0.49
CA PHE A 227 3.62 -1.60 0.16
C PHE A 227 2.96 -2.22 1.38
N VAL A 228 1.81 -1.69 1.76
CA VAL A 228 0.92 -2.28 2.77
C VAL A 228 -0.43 -2.57 2.14
N GLU A 229 -0.98 -3.72 2.46
CA GLU A 229 -2.32 -4.13 2.09
C GLU A 229 -2.95 -4.74 3.33
N ASP A 230 -4.12 -4.25 3.70
CA ASP A 230 -4.95 -4.95 4.66
C ASP A 230 -5.63 -6.13 3.97
N CYS A 231 -5.71 -7.26 4.66
CA CYS A 231 -6.43 -8.46 4.24
C CYS A 231 -7.43 -8.91 5.31
N SER A 232 -7.70 -8.08 6.32
CA SER A 232 -8.68 -8.32 7.38
C SER A 232 -10.10 -8.48 6.84
N ALA A 233 -10.96 -9.13 7.62
CA ALA A 233 -12.38 -9.23 7.31
C ALA A 233 -13.08 -7.85 7.37
N LEU A 234 -12.57 -6.96 8.22
CA LEU A 234 -12.98 -5.57 8.34
C LEU A 234 -12.72 -4.79 7.03
N GLY A 235 -11.67 -5.17 6.30
CA GLY A 235 -11.43 -4.69 4.94
C GLY A 235 -10.76 -3.33 4.86
N CYS A 236 -10.25 -2.77 5.97
CA CYS A 236 -9.28 -1.68 5.92
C CYS A 236 -8.45 -1.46 7.19
N THR A 237 -7.19 -1.10 7.00
CA THR A 237 -6.25 -0.77 8.08
C THR A 237 -6.14 0.73 8.29
N GLU A 238 -5.98 1.15 9.54
CA GLU A 238 -5.87 2.56 9.88
C GLU A 238 -4.53 3.14 9.42
N ALA A 239 -4.56 4.24 8.68
CA ALA A 239 -3.40 4.87 8.07
C ALA A 239 -2.28 5.19 9.09
N TYR A 240 -2.64 5.62 10.30
CA TYR A 240 -1.67 6.07 11.30
C TYR A 240 -0.81 4.92 11.86
N ARG A 241 -1.26 3.66 11.76
CA ARG A 241 -0.47 2.48 12.16
C ARG A 241 0.84 2.38 11.36
N TRP A 242 0.84 2.93 10.14
CA TRP A 242 1.95 2.90 9.20
C TRP A 242 2.82 4.16 9.22
N ASN A 243 2.54 5.10 10.13
CA ASN A 243 3.29 6.36 10.25
C ASN A 243 4.79 6.16 10.48
N SER A 244 5.16 5.03 11.09
CA SER A 244 6.54 4.63 11.34
C SER A 244 7.41 4.66 10.07
N PHE A 245 6.83 4.35 8.90
CA PHE A 245 7.60 4.34 7.64
C PHE A 245 8.12 5.73 7.24
N PHE A 246 7.39 6.78 7.59
CA PHE A 246 7.79 8.15 7.27
C PHE A 246 9.00 8.63 8.08
N ALA A 247 9.38 7.92 9.16
CA ALA A 247 10.58 8.21 9.94
C ALA A 247 11.88 7.73 9.27
N PHE A 248 11.82 6.80 8.30
CA PHE A 248 13.02 6.23 7.70
C PHE A 248 13.71 7.19 6.71
N PRO A 249 15.04 7.31 6.74
CA PRO A 249 15.78 8.36 6.04
C PRO A 249 15.77 8.20 4.51
N SER A 250 15.68 6.96 4.04
CA SER A 250 15.66 6.63 2.61
C SER A 250 14.25 6.51 2.06
N MET A 251 13.21 6.76 2.87
CA MET A 251 11.83 6.58 2.46
C MET A 251 11.50 7.47 1.25
N ARG A 252 10.90 6.91 0.20
CA ARG A 252 10.53 7.62 -1.04
C ARG A 252 9.09 7.33 -1.45
N ARG A 253 8.63 6.09 -1.35
CA ARG A 253 7.36 5.64 -1.91
C ARG A 253 6.56 4.84 -0.90
N MET A 254 5.33 5.27 -0.65
CA MET A 254 4.37 4.59 0.23
C MET A 254 3.17 4.15 -0.60
N HIS A 255 2.92 2.85 -0.63
CA HIS A 255 1.81 2.23 -1.32
C HIS A 255 0.86 1.61 -0.29
N GLY A 256 -0.44 1.80 -0.50
CA GLY A 256 -1.48 1.28 0.37
C GLY A 256 -2.62 0.66 -0.44
N VAL A 257 -3.08 -0.51 -0.03
CA VAL A 257 -4.36 -1.08 -0.46
C VAL A 257 -5.25 -1.22 0.77
N GLN A 258 -6.52 -0.82 0.68
CA GLN A 258 -7.44 -0.92 1.82
C GLN A 258 -6.92 -0.21 3.07
N VAL A 259 -6.48 1.03 2.90
CA VAL A 259 -6.02 1.89 4.01
C VAL A 259 -7.06 2.98 4.27
N ALA A 260 -7.49 3.15 5.51
CA ALA A 260 -8.47 4.14 5.93
C ALA A 260 -7.83 5.27 6.76
N GLU A 261 -8.17 6.51 6.42
CA GLU A 261 -7.82 7.68 7.23
C GLU A 261 -8.74 7.79 8.44
N LEU A 262 -8.18 7.53 9.62
CA LEU A 262 -8.78 7.83 10.90
C LEU A 262 -7.92 8.84 11.66
N GLU A 263 -8.51 9.48 12.67
CA GLU A 263 -7.79 10.44 13.49
C GLU A 263 -6.59 9.76 14.16
N SER A 264 -5.38 10.22 13.84
CA SER A 264 -4.20 9.77 14.55
C SER A 264 -4.20 10.34 15.96
N PRO A 265 -3.88 9.54 17.00
CA PRO A 265 -3.68 10.05 18.35
C PRO A 265 -2.48 11.02 18.45
N GLN A 266 -1.62 11.07 17.42
CA GLN A 266 -0.43 11.89 17.40
C GLN A 266 -0.45 12.89 16.25
N ALA A 267 -0.07 14.13 16.53
CA ALA A 267 0.11 15.12 15.48
C ALA A 267 1.22 14.68 14.50
N PRO A 268 1.07 14.96 13.19
CA PRO A 268 2.10 14.67 12.20
C PRO A 268 3.40 15.38 12.60
N THR A 269 4.39 14.57 12.99
CA THR A 269 5.68 15.05 13.51
C THR A 269 6.80 14.34 12.77
N ALA A 270 6.89 14.56 11.46
CA ALA A 270 8.07 14.21 10.68
C ALA A 270 8.03 14.89 9.31
N SER A 271 9.18 15.38 8.85
CA SER A 271 9.39 15.87 7.48
C SER A 271 10.10 14.78 6.67
N SER A 272 9.35 13.75 6.30
CA SER A 272 9.82 12.60 5.51
C SER A 272 10.30 13.03 4.13
N SER A 273 11.24 12.26 3.59
CA SER A 273 11.70 12.35 2.20
C SER A 273 10.79 11.62 1.21
N ALA A 274 9.67 11.05 1.66
CA ALA A 274 8.68 10.43 0.79
C ALA A 274 8.16 11.45 -0.23
N THR A 275 8.19 11.06 -1.51
CA THR A 275 7.79 11.87 -2.66
C THR A 275 6.59 11.27 -3.39
N GLU A 276 6.23 10.03 -3.10
CA GLU A 276 5.11 9.35 -3.75
C GLU A 276 4.23 8.64 -2.73
N ILE A 277 2.92 8.87 -2.85
CA ILE A 277 1.88 8.15 -2.13
C ILE A 277 0.91 7.59 -3.16
N ASP A 278 0.60 6.31 -3.04
CA ASP A 278 -0.25 5.60 -3.99
C ASP A 278 -1.19 4.65 -3.26
N LEU A 279 -2.47 5.00 -3.29
CA LEU A 279 -3.51 4.40 -2.49
C LEU A 279 -4.60 3.82 -3.39
N TYR A 280 -4.94 2.56 -3.16
CA TYR A 280 -5.92 1.81 -3.94
C TYR A 280 -6.97 1.17 -3.03
N GLN A 281 -8.24 1.29 -3.38
CA GLN A 281 -9.34 0.86 -2.52
C GLN A 281 -9.25 1.42 -1.09
N CYS A 282 -8.82 2.68 -0.96
CA CYS A 282 -8.56 3.33 0.33
C CYS A 282 -9.68 4.30 0.74
N GLY A 283 -9.79 4.58 2.03
CA GLY A 283 -10.68 5.58 2.61
C GLY A 283 -9.88 6.79 3.08
N GLY A 284 -10.31 8.01 2.76
CA GLY A 284 -9.52 9.22 3.07
C GLY A 284 -10.36 10.48 3.08
N GLY A 285 -11.39 10.54 3.92
CA GLY A 285 -12.33 11.65 3.89
C GLY A 285 -11.75 13.00 4.33
N GLN A 286 -10.57 13.03 4.97
CA GLN A 286 -9.87 14.25 5.37
C GLN A 286 -8.65 14.57 4.48
N GLY A 287 -8.54 13.89 3.33
CA GLY A 287 -7.52 14.15 2.33
C GLY A 287 -6.17 13.50 2.62
N MET A 288 -6.13 12.44 3.43
CA MET A 288 -4.90 11.78 3.90
C MET A 288 -3.92 12.76 4.55
N LYS A 289 -4.46 13.70 5.35
CA LYS A 289 -3.74 14.86 5.89
C LYS A 289 -2.49 14.48 6.68
N ASP A 290 -2.54 13.38 7.42
CA ASP A 290 -1.39 12.91 8.20
C ASP A 290 -0.24 12.45 7.28
N TRP A 291 -0.51 11.53 6.35
CA TRP A 291 0.51 11.03 5.41
C TRP A 291 1.03 12.13 4.48
N VAL A 292 0.14 12.95 3.91
CA VAL A 292 0.51 14.08 3.06
C VAL A 292 1.30 15.13 3.85
N GLY A 293 0.90 15.41 5.08
CA GLY A 293 1.56 16.35 5.98
C GLY A 293 2.95 15.90 6.44
N ARG A 294 3.22 14.59 6.39
CA ARG A 294 4.55 14.02 6.69
C ARG A 294 5.54 14.15 5.55
N CYS A 295 5.12 14.42 4.31
CA CYS A 295 6.02 14.60 3.18
C CYS A 295 6.65 16.00 3.19
N LYS A 296 7.92 16.12 2.77
CA LYS A 296 8.59 17.42 2.53
C LYS A 296 8.27 18.04 1.17
N ALA A 297 8.17 17.19 0.15
CA ALA A 297 8.12 17.58 -1.25
C ALA A 297 7.42 16.48 -2.05
N LEU A 298 6.11 16.32 -1.80
CA LEU A 298 5.32 15.30 -2.47
C LEU A 298 5.25 15.63 -3.97
N LYS A 299 5.57 14.64 -4.81
CA LYS A 299 5.59 14.75 -6.27
C LYS A 299 4.43 14.03 -6.93
N SER A 300 4.06 12.87 -6.40
CA SER A 300 2.97 12.07 -6.93
C SER A 300 2.03 11.64 -5.82
N PHE A 301 0.74 11.86 -6.06
CA PHE A 301 -0.31 11.40 -5.17
C PHE A 301 -1.40 10.71 -5.99
N ARG A 302 -1.67 9.44 -5.69
CA ARG A 302 -2.83 8.72 -6.22
C ARG A 302 -3.69 8.20 -5.09
N MET A 303 -4.98 8.44 -5.21
CA MET A 303 -6.03 7.89 -4.36
C MET A 303 -7.13 7.35 -5.25
N ILE A 304 -7.39 6.06 -5.14
CA ILE A 304 -8.54 5.38 -5.74
C ILE A 304 -9.38 4.86 -4.58
N SER A 305 -10.60 5.37 -4.41
CA SER A 305 -11.45 4.97 -3.30
C SER A 305 -11.94 3.54 -3.44
N GLY A 306 -12.03 2.83 -2.33
CA GLY A 306 -12.71 1.53 -2.25
C GLY A 306 -14.15 1.68 -1.82
N ASN A 307 -14.95 0.63 -1.98
CA ASN A 307 -16.23 0.51 -1.28
C ASN A 307 -15.94 0.00 0.14
N LEU A 308 -15.30 0.85 0.95
CA LEU A 308 -15.01 0.54 2.35
C LEU A 308 -16.22 0.98 3.18
N ASP A 309 -17.03 0.01 3.60
CA ASP A 309 -18.23 0.26 4.41
C ASP A 309 -17.90 0.83 5.81
N LEU A 310 -16.65 0.71 6.25
CA LEU A 310 -16.23 1.06 7.62
C LEU A 310 -16.07 2.55 7.89
N THR A 311 -15.79 3.36 6.86
CA THR A 311 -15.69 4.80 7.06
C THR A 311 -16.98 5.45 6.59
N GLU A 312 -17.86 5.83 7.53
CA GLU A 312 -18.97 6.77 7.25
C GLU A 312 -18.48 8.10 6.63
N VAL A 313 -17.17 8.32 6.65
CA VAL A 313 -16.49 9.50 6.13
C VAL A 313 -16.54 9.51 4.60
N ARG A 314 -17.45 10.32 4.08
CA ARG A 314 -17.58 10.60 2.65
C ARG A 314 -16.29 11.23 2.10
N PHE A 315 -16.01 10.92 0.84
CA PHE A 315 -14.96 11.60 0.09
C PHE A 315 -15.24 13.11 -0.01
N ASP A 316 -14.31 13.94 0.46
CA ASP A 316 -14.32 15.39 0.24
C ASP A 316 -13.13 15.79 -0.66
N PRO A 317 -13.36 16.09 -1.96
CA PRO A 317 -12.30 16.52 -2.85
C PRO A 317 -11.64 17.83 -2.39
N ASN A 318 -12.35 18.69 -1.66
CA ASN A 318 -11.79 19.91 -1.09
C ASN A 318 -10.81 19.59 0.03
N ALA A 319 -11.05 18.57 0.84
CA ALA A 319 -10.11 18.13 1.87
C ALA A 319 -8.76 17.73 1.27
N TYR A 320 -8.75 17.04 0.12
CA TYR A 320 -7.52 16.74 -0.62
C TYR A 320 -6.82 17.99 -1.15
N CYS A 321 -7.57 18.95 -1.70
CA CYS A 321 -6.96 20.21 -2.16
C CYS A 321 -6.29 20.99 -1.00
N ARG A 322 -6.93 21.01 0.18
CA ARG A 322 -6.35 21.58 1.40
C ARG A 322 -5.12 20.82 1.87
N SER A 323 -5.19 19.48 1.93
CA SER A 323 -4.08 18.67 2.43
C SER A 323 -2.85 18.75 1.51
N LEU A 324 -3.06 18.85 0.20
CA LEU A 324 -2.02 18.94 -0.82
C LEU A 324 -1.45 20.35 -1.02
N THR A 325 -2.10 21.39 -0.48
CA THR A 325 -1.67 22.79 -0.60
C THR A 325 -0.20 23.05 -0.23
N PRO A 326 0.40 22.41 0.79
CA PRO A 326 1.82 22.55 1.08
C PRO A 326 2.76 22.11 -0.06
N HIS A 327 2.27 21.29 -0.99
CA HIS A 327 3.05 20.68 -2.07
C HIS A 327 2.81 21.33 -3.44
N LYS A 328 2.25 22.54 -3.49
CA LYS A 328 1.93 23.26 -4.75
C LYS A 328 3.09 23.40 -5.73
N GLU A 329 4.31 23.51 -5.21
CA GLU A 329 5.54 23.70 -5.99
C GLU A 329 6.25 22.38 -6.35
N THR A 330 5.79 21.25 -5.79
CA THR A 330 6.46 19.95 -5.95
C THR A 330 5.57 18.88 -6.55
N LEU A 331 4.25 18.99 -6.39
CA LEU A 331 3.28 18.01 -6.86
C LEU A 331 3.17 18.09 -8.38
N GLU A 332 3.67 17.06 -9.05
CA GLU A 332 3.71 16.91 -10.50
C GLU A 332 2.53 16.07 -11.02
N PHE A 333 2.09 15.07 -10.23
CA PHE A 333 1.06 14.11 -10.61
C PHE A 333 0.00 13.99 -9.51
N LEU A 334 -1.26 14.21 -9.87
CA LEU A 334 -2.40 14.04 -8.97
C LEU A 334 -3.45 13.15 -9.62
N TRP A 335 -3.84 12.09 -8.92
CA TRP A 335 -4.90 11.18 -9.33
C TRP A 335 -5.89 10.99 -8.19
N LEU A 336 -7.09 11.54 -8.33
CA LEU A 336 -8.19 11.35 -7.39
C LEU A 336 -9.35 10.68 -8.14
N ASP A 337 -9.53 9.39 -7.89
CA ASP A 337 -10.68 8.63 -8.37
C ASP A 337 -11.46 8.12 -7.18
N CYS A 338 -12.36 8.95 -6.67
CA CYS A 338 -13.14 8.59 -5.51
C CYS A 338 -14.63 8.60 -5.86
N GLY A 339 -15.26 7.43 -5.78
CA GLY A 339 -16.68 7.27 -6.03
C GLY A 339 -17.50 7.55 -4.78
N SER A 340 -18.74 8.02 -5.00
CA SER A 340 -19.79 7.89 -3.99
C SER A 340 -20.03 6.40 -3.77
N ALA A 341 -19.64 5.88 -2.61
CA ALA A 341 -20.07 4.57 -2.16
C ALA A 341 -21.60 4.61 -1.98
N GLY A 342 -22.34 4.10 -2.95
CA GLY A 342 -23.66 3.51 -2.73
C GLY A 342 -24.85 4.40 -2.38
N GLY A 343 -24.85 5.72 -2.63
CA GLY A 343 -26.05 6.53 -2.35
C GLY A 343 -26.27 7.70 -3.31
N GLU A 344 -27.55 8.05 -3.53
CA GLU A 344 -28.06 9.30 -4.15
C GLU A 344 -27.64 10.57 -3.36
N GLY A 345 -26.50 10.54 -2.65
CA GLY A 345 -25.96 11.67 -1.93
C GLY A 345 -25.30 12.65 -2.89
N ASP A 346 -25.59 13.94 -2.68
CA ASP A 346 -24.98 15.06 -3.39
C ASP A 346 -23.46 14.85 -3.52
N SER A 347 -22.97 14.77 -4.76
CA SER A 347 -21.55 14.82 -5.04
C SER A 347 -20.99 16.14 -4.50
N VAL A 348 -19.92 16.07 -3.72
CA VAL A 348 -19.31 17.28 -3.17
C VAL A 348 -18.55 17.97 -4.29
N GLU A 349 -19.05 19.11 -4.76
CA GLU A 349 -18.37 19.93 -5.76
C GLU A 349 -16.98 20.37 -5.26
N LEU A 350 -15.98 20.30 -6.13
CA LEU A 350 -14.66 20.86 -5.86
C LEU A 350 -14.75 22.40 -5.96
N THR A 351 -14.77 23.05 -4.81
CA THR A 351 -14.78 24.51 -4.69
C THR A 351 -13.38 25.11 -4.66
N GLU A 352 -12.37 24.31 -4.29
CA GLU A 352 -10.98 24.74 -4.21
C GLU A 352 -10.25 24.58 -5.56
N SER A 353 -9.29 25.48 -5.83
CA SER A 353 -8.62 25.57 -7.13
C SER A 353 -7.22 24.97 -7.12
N PHE A 354 -6.90 24.19 -8.15
CA PHE A 354 -5.53 23.72 -8.42
C PHE A 354 -4.69 24.74 -9.20
N ALA A 355 -5.20 25.93 -9.55
CA ALA A 355 -4.45 26.91 -10.35
C ALA A 355 -3.14 27.38 -9.70
N THR A 356 -3.05 27.26 -8.38
CA THR A 356 -1.84 27.62 -7.62
C THR A 356 -0.78 26.51 -7.57
N PHE A 357 -1.06 25.32 -8.12
CA PHE A 357 -0.12 24.20 -8.16
C PHE A 357 0.78 24.34 -9.39
N THR A 358 1.89 25.06 -9.23
CA THR A 358 2.77 25.47 -10.33
C THR A 358 3.60 24.33 -10.94
N ALA A 359 3.73 23.22 -10.22
CA ALA A 359 4.42 22.03 -10.70
C ALA A 359 3.48 20.96 -11.29
N LEU A 360 2.16 21.12 -11.15
CA LEU A 360 1.21 20.06 -11.50
C LEU A 360 1.08 19.93 -13.02
N ARG A 361 1.51 18.79 -13.55
CA ARG A 361 1.57 18.47 -14.99
C ARG A 361 0.50 17.47 -15.39
N HIS A 362 0.14 16.56 -14.50
CA HIS A 362 -0.85 15.52 -14.76
C HIS A 362 -1.93 15.55 -13.70
N LEU A 363 -3.18 15.64 -14.15
CA LEU A 363 -4.35 15.69 -13.28
C LEU A 363 -5.38 14.67 -13.74
N HIS A 364 -5.74 13.75 -12.86
CA HIS A 364 -6.82 12.80 -13.03
C HIS A 364 -7.90 13.06 -11.98
N LEU A 365 -9.12 13.34 -12.43
CA LEU A 365 -10.29 13.65 -11.59
C LEU A 365 -11.55 12.99 -12.14
N ARG A 366 -12.59 12.90 -11.32
CA ARG A 366 -13.96 12.67 -11.83
C ARG A 366 -14.55 13.96 -12.36
N LEU A 367 -15.29 13.87 -13.47
CA LEU A 367 -15.95 15.00 -14.11
C LEU A 367 -16.96 15.68 -13.18
N GLU A 368 -17.63 14.89 -12.33
CA GLU A 368 -18.60 15.38 -11.34
C GLU A 368 -18.01 16.39 -10.36
N ASN A 369 -16.72 16.28 -10.08
CA ASN A 369 -16.07 17.17 -9.13
C ASN A 369 -15.88 18.58 -9.71
N MET A 370 -16.10 18.80 -11.02
CA MET A 370 -15.69 20.03 -11.71
C MET A 370 -16.80 21.06 -11.96
N PHE A 371 -18.00 20.89 -11.39
CA PHE A 371 -19.13 21.74 -11.74
C PHE A 371 -18.99 23.22 -11.33
N LYS A 372 -19.64 24.07 -12.13
CA LYS A 372 -19.93 25.51 -11.93
C LYS A 372 -18.78 26.54 -11.96
N ARG A 373 -17.47 26.20 -11.81
CA ARG A 373 -16.39 27.23 -11.74
C ARG A 373 -15.01 26.89 -12.35
N MET A 374 -14.91 26.24 -13.51
CA MET A 374 -13.56 25.82 -13.96
C MET A 374 -12.62 26.91 -14.49
N SER A 375 -13.07 28.15 -14.72
CA SER A 375 -12.23 29.19 -15.36
C SER A 375 -10.92 29.46 -14.62
N ASN A 376 -10.83 29.08 -13.34
CA ASN A 376 -9.61 29.18 -12.53
C ASN A 376 -9.23 27.87 -11.83
N LEU A 377 -9.69 26.71 -12.30
CA LEU A 377 -9.48 25.46 -11.56
C LEU A 377 -8.14 24.80 -11.90
N PHE A 378 -7.69 24.93 -13.15
CA PHE A 378 -6.49 24.25 -13.63
C PHE A 378 -5.23 25.11 -13.57
N PRO A 379 -4.07 24.52 -13.25
CA PRO A 379 -2.80 25.22 -13.28
C PRO A 379 -2.29 25.42 -14.72
N PRO A 380 -1.54 26.51 -14.96
CA PRO A 380 -0.94 26.77 -16.28
C PRO A 380 0.15 25.77 -16.67
N SER A 381 0.65 24.99 -15.71
CA SER A 381 1.65 23.92 -15.91
C SER A 381 1.06 22.62 -16.45
N LEU A 382 -0.28 22.49 -16.51
CA LEU A 382 -0.94 21.24 -16.84
C LEU A 382 -0.65 20.80 -18.29
N GLU A 383 -0.17 19.58 -18.44
CA GLU A 383 0.21 18.96 -19.72
C GLU A 383 -0.76 17.86 -20.16
N ALA A 384 -1.32 17.12 -19.20
CA ALA A 384 -2.32 16.08 -19.44
C ALA A 384 -3.46 16.14 -18.42
N LEU A 385 -4.70 16.04 -18.91
CA LEU A 385 -5.92 16.00 -18.12
C LEU A 385 -6.68 14.71 -18.41
N PHE A 386 -6.95 13.91 -17.39
CA PHE A 386 -7.83 12.75 -17.49
C PHE A 386 -9.10 13.01 -16.67
N LEU A 387 -10.26 12.90 -17.31
CA LEU A 387 -11.54 13.03 -16.63
C LEU A 387 -12.34 11.73 -16.75
N ARG A 388 -12.75 11.18 -15.61
CA ARG A 388 -13.67 10.05 -15.55
C ARG A 388 -15.09 10.57 -15.34
N GLU A 389 -15.98 10.33 -16.28
CA GLU A 389 -17.39 10.70 -16.16
C GLU A 389 -18.04 9.90 -15.03
N GLY A 390 -18.88 10.56 -14.25
CA GLY A 390 -19.71 9.92 -13.24
C GLY A 390 -21.10 9.54 -13.77
N ASN A 391 -22.15 9.87 -13.04
CA ASN A 391 -23.53 9.53 -13.37
C ASN A 391 -23.98 10.11 -14.72
N GLN A 392 -24.84 9.38 -15.42
CA GLN A 392 -25.19 9.63 -16.83
C GLN A 392 -25.87 10.99 -17.04
N GLY A 393 -25.40 11.76 -18.03
CA GLY A 393 -26.17 12.83 -18.66
C GLY A 393 -25.69 14.27 -18.43
N GLU A 394 -24.65 14.50 -17.63
CA GLU A 394 -24.18 15.86 -17.35
C GLU A 394 -23.10 16.33 -18.35
N THR A 395 -23.53 16.95 -19.45
CA THR A 395 -22.63 17.51 -20.49
C THR A 395 -22.02 18.85 -20.12
N GLY A 396 -22.49 19.50 -19.05
CA GLY A 396 -22.08 20.86 -18.67
C GLY A 396 -20.58 20.99 -18.39
N GLY A 397 -19.98 19.98 -17.77
CA GLY A 397 -18.52 19.92 -17.59
C GLY A 397 -17.78 19.89 -18.92
N ILE A 398 -18.25 19.09 -19.89
CA ILE A 398 -17.60 18.96 -21.19
C ILE A 398 -17.65 20.29 -21.95
N HIS A 399 -18.79 20.99 -21.97
CA HIS A 399 -18.92 22.30 -22.61
C HIS A 399 -17.91 23.32 -22.07
N HIS A 400 -17.80 23.42 -20.74
CA HIS A 400 -16.89 24.38 -20.14
C HIS A 400 -15.42 23.99 -20.41
N LEU A 401 -15.10 22.70 -20.46
CA LEU A 401 -13.77 22.23 -20.87
C LEU A 401 -13.45 22.65 -22.32
N THR A 402 -14.41 22.46 -23.23
CA THR A 402 -14.29 22.89 -24.63
C THR A 402 -13.99 24.39 -24.73
N ASP A 403 -14.68 25.22 -23.95
CA ASP A 403 -14.46 26.67 -23.93
C ASP A 403 -13.10 27.08 -23.34
N MET A 404 -12.59 26.34 -22.36
CA MET A 404 -11.24 26.54 -21.82
C MET A 404 -10.15 26.21 -22.85
N ILE A 405 -10.35 25.15 -23.64
CA ILE A 405 -9.42 24.77 -24.70
C ILE A 405 -9.42 25.81 -25.82
N ARG A 406 -10.61 26.28 -26.22
CA ARG A 406 -10.75 27.37 -27.22
C ARG A 406 -10.09 28.66 -26.78
N SER A 407 -10.25 29.03 -25.50
CA SER A 407 -9.64 30.24 -24.92
C SER A 407 -8.15 30.10 -24.63
N ARG A 408 -7.56 28.90 -24.81
CA ARG A 408 -6.16 28.58 -24.50
C ARG A 408 -5.79 28.91 -23.05
N SER A 409 -6.72 28.66 -22.13
CA SER A 409 -6.51 28.91 -20.69
C SER A 409 -5.45 27.99 -20.08
N MET A 410 -5.16 26.85 -20.73
CA MET A 410 -4.14 25.88 -20.34
C MET A 410 -3.06 25.79 -21.42
N PRO A 411 -2.04 26.67 -21.41
CA PRO A 411 -1.13 26.86 -22.54
C PRO A 411 -0.20 25.67 -22.80
N ARG A 412 -0.03 24.77 -21.83
CA ARG A 412 0.81 23.57 -21.94
C ARG A 412 0.02 22.28 -22.17
N LEU A 413 -1.31 22.35 -22.15
CA LEU A 413 -2.15 21.17 -22.30
C LEU A 413 -1.89 20.56 -23.68
N SER A 414 -1.46 19.31 -23.67
CA SER A 414 -1.14 18.56 -24.88
C SER A 414 -2.03 17.34 -25.05
N ARG A 415 -2.69 16.90 -23.97
CA ARG A 415 -3.52 15.70 -23.96
C ARG A 415 -4.73 15.83 -23.04
N VAL A 416 -5.88 15.37 -23.53
CA VAL A 416 -7.12 15.20 -22.80
C VAL A 416 -7.62 13.77 -23.01
N ASP A 417 -7.86 13.06 -21.91
CA ASP A 417 -8.47 11.73 -21.89
C ASP A 417 -9.82 11.84 -21.19
N LEU A 418 -10.88 11.31 -21.80
CA LEU A 418 -12.22 11.27 -21.21
C LEU A 418 -12.73 9.84 -21.17
N GLU A 419 -13.07 9.32 -19.99
CA GLU A 419 -13.76 8.04 -19.83
C GLU A 419 -15.25 8.30 -19.59
N MET A 420 -16.13 7.69 -20.41
CA MET A 420 -17.56 8.01 -20.37
C MET A 420 -18.46 6.92 -20.92
N GLY A 421 -19.72 6.97 -20.50
CA GLY A 421 -20.77 6.08 -20.98
C GLY A 421 -21.12 6.41 -22.42
N MET A 422 -20.79 5.52 -23.35
CA MET A 422 -21.09 5.68 -24.78
C MET A 422 -22.53 5.27 -25.11
N ASP A 423 -23.49 5.73 -24.31
CA ASP A 423 -24.89 5.55 -24.65
C ASP A 423 -25.18 6.34 -25.94
N ASN A 424 -26.08 5.85 -26.80
CA ASN A 424 -26.46 6.48 -28.08
C ASN A 424 -27.19 7.82 -27.92
N ASN A 425 -26.93 8.57 -26.85
CA ASN A 425 -27.43 9.91 -26.64
C ASN A 425 -26.77 10.86 -27.64
N HIS A 426 -27.55 11.25 -28.66
CA HIS A 426 -27.12 12.19 -29.70
C HIS A 426 -26.60 13.51 -29.14
N GLU A 427 -27.10 13.96 -27.98
CA GLU A 427 -26.62 15.19 -27.34
C GLU A 427 -25.18 15.02 -26.84
N VAL A 428 -24.90 13.96 -26.07
CA VAL A 428 -23.56 13.67 -25.55
C VAL A 428 -22.56 13.52 -26.70
N MET A 429 -22.93 12.79 -27.75
CA MET A 429 -22.07 12.61 -28.93
C MET A 429 -21.78 13.93 -29.65
N ALA A 430 -22.75 14.84 -29.75
CA ALA A 430 -22.54 16.15 -30.36
C ALA A 430 -21.56 17.00 -29.53
N VAL A 431 -21.67 16.96 -28.20
CA VAL A 431 -20.76 17.68 -27.29
C VAL A 431 -19.33 17.12 -27.36
N LEU A 432 -19.19 15.80 -27.46
CA LEU A 432 -17.89 15.15 -27.61
C LEU A 432 -17.21 15.45 -28.93
N GLN A 433 -17.98 15.45 -30.01
CA GLN A 433 -17.47 15.86 -31.31
C GLN A 433 -17.00 17.32 -31.28
N ASP A 434 -17.74 18.20 -30.62
CA ASP A 434 -17.35 19.60 -30.44
C ASP A 434 -16.04 19.74 -29.66
N LEU A 435 -15.89 18.98 -28.57
CA LEU A 435 -14.64 18.93 -27.81
C LEU A 435 -13.46 18.44 -28.66
N GLN A 436 -13.62 17.34 -29.39
CA GLN A 436 -12.56 16.79 -30.26
C GLN A 436 -12.11 17.81 -31.32
N VAL A 437 -13.06 18.55 -31.91
CA VAL A 437 -12.75 19.63 -32.85
C VAL A 437 -11.98 20.76 -32.16
N ALA A 438 -12.40 21.17 -30.96
CA ALA A 438 -11.69 22.19 -30.19
C ALA A 438 -10.26 21.74 -29.83
N CYS A 439 -10.07 20.50 -29.38
CA CYS A 439 -8.77 19.90 -29.10
C CYS A 439 -7.87 19.89 -30.35
N SER A 440 -8.38 19.42 -31.48
CA SER A 440 -7.64 19.38 -32.76
C SER A 440 -7.18 20.77 -33.19
N ASN A 441 -8.07 21.78 -33.12
CA ASN A 441 -7.73 23.17 -33.44
C ASN A 441 -6.69 23.78 -32.49
N ALA A 442 -6.62 23.30 -31.26
CA ALA A 442 -5.65 23.72 -30.25
C ALA A 442 -4.33 22.91 -30.29
N GLY A 443 -4.25 21.85 -31.09
CA GLY A 443 -3.10 20.93 -31.11
C GLY A 443 -3.04 19.98 -29.90
N VAL A 444 -4.18 19.74 -29.27
CA VAL A 444 -4.34 18.86 -28.10
C VAL A 444 -4.83 17.49 -28.57
N SER A 445 -4.16 16.42 -28.14
CA SER A 445 -4.63 15.05 -28.36
C SER A 445 -5.86 14.78 -27.50
N CYS A 446 -6.95 14.30 -28.09
CA CYS A 446 -8.17 13.95 -27.39
C CYS A 446 -8.46 12.47 -27.56
N VAL A 447 -8.47 11.72 -26.47
CA VAL A 447 -8.79 10.29 -26.46
C VAL A 447 -10.08 10.08 -25.66
N LEU A 448 -11.02 9.36 -26.26
CA LEU A 448 -12.27 8.98 -25.61
C LEU A 448 -12.20 7.50 -25.27
N TRP A 449 -12.55 7.17 -24.04
CA TRP A 449 -12.54 5.84 -23.48
C TRP A 449 -13.97 5.41 -23.15
N GLU A 450 -14.30 4.17 -23.46
CA GLU A 450 -15.55 3.57 -23.02
C GLU A 450 -15.50 3.32 -21.51
N ARG A 451 -16.58 3.68 -20.81
CA ARG A 451 -16.72 3.53 -19.35
C ARG A 451 -16.42 2.10 -18.92
N ASN A 452 -15.59 1.96 -17.89
CA ASN A 452 -15.19 0.67 -17.32
C ASN A 452 -14.52 -0.28 -18.34
N SER A 453 -14.00 0.23 -19.45
CA SER A 453 -13.22 -0.62 -20.35
C SER A 453 -11.89 -1.00 -19.68
N ASN A 454 -11.52 -2.27 -19.80
CA ASN A 454 -10.23 -2.75 -19.32
C ASN A 454 -9.08 -1.96 -19.96
N GLU A 455 -9.23 -1.56 -21.23
CA GLU A 455 -8.25 -0.74 -21.95
C GLU A 455 -8.01 0.61 -21.29
N ALA A 456 -9.07 1.29 -20.82
CA ALA A 456 -8.94 2.57 -20.11
C ALA A 456 -8.22 2.37 -18.77
N GLN A 457 -8.57 1.31 -18.03
CA GLN A 457 -7.95 0.99 -16.75
C GLN A 457 -6.48 0.57 -16.91
N ASP A 458 -6.16 -0.22 -17.93
CA ASP A 458 -4.79 -0.64 -18.25
C ASP A 458 -3.96 0.54 -18.73
N TYR A 459 -4.54 1.41 -19.55
CA TYR A 459 -3.90 2.66 -19.98
C TYR A 459 -3.64 3.60 -18.78
N ALA A 460 -4.63 3.78 -17.92
CA ALA A 460 -4.54 4.54 -16.68
C ALA A 460 -3.40 4.02 -15.78
N ASN A 461 -3.40 2.71 -15.52
CA ASN A 461 -2.40 2.04 -14.69
C ASN A 461 -1.01 2.07 -15.35
N SER A 462 -0.90 1.84 -16.65
CA SER A 462 0.37 1.87 -17.37
C SER A 462 0.95 3.28 -17.46
N THR A 463 0.12 4.31 -17.61
CA THR A 463 0.56 5.71 -17.55
C THR A 463 1.19 5.98 -16.19
N TRP A 464 0.50 5.63 -15.11
CA TRP A 464 1.02 5.78 -13.76
C TRP A 464 2.29 4.94 -13.52
N ASN A 465 2.29 3.67 -13.94
CA ASN A 465 3.40 2.75 -13.73
C ASN A 465 4.65 3.10 -14.55
N SER A 466 4.49 3.56 -15.79
CA SER A 466 5.60 3.95 -16.68
C SER A 466 6.31 5.20 -16.20
N LEU A 467 5.56 6.17 -15.65
CA LEU A 467 6.11 7.37 -15.01
C LEU A 467 6.99 7.04 -13.79
N HIS A 468 6.71 5.91 -13.14
CA HIS A 468 7.36 5.49 -11.90
C HIS A 468 8.26 4.25 -12.05
N GLY A 469 8.52 3.80 -13.30
CA GLY A 469 9.42 2.67 -13.59
C GLY A 469 9.03 1.35 -12.93
N ARG A 470 7.75 0.97 -13.00
CA ARG A 470 7.21 -0.17 -12.24
C ARG A 470 7.06 -1.46 -13.05
N ASP A 471 7.49 -2.57 -12.43
CA ASP A 471 6.97 -3.93 -12.65
C ASP A 471 5.87 -4.21 -11.61
N CYS A 472 4.73 -3.53 -11.72
CA CYS A 472 3.57 -3.86 -10.89
C CYS A 472 2.70 -4.88 -11.64
N THR A 473 3.05 -6.16 -11.52
CA THR A 473 2.07 -7.25 -11.64
C THR A 473 1.19 -7.32 -10.39
N LEU A 474 0.69 -6.17 -9.92
CA LEU A 474 -0.51 -6.10 -9.09
C LEU A 474 -1.69 -6.26 -10.06
N THR A 475 -1.68 -7.36 -10.82
CA THR A 475 -2.83 -7.79 -11.59
C THR A 475 -3.91 -8.18 -10.58
N ASN A 476 -5.14 -7.84 -10.91
CA ASN A 476 -6.35 -8.17 -10.18
C ASN A 476 -6.30 -9.62 -9.65
N SER A 477 -5.91 -9.79 -8.38
CA SER A 477 -5.91 -11.09 -7.69
C SER A 477 -7.33 -11.66 -7.55
N THR A 478 -8.36 -10.91 -7.95
CA THR A 478 -9.74 -11.36 -7.99
C THR A 478 -10.03 -12.30 -9.16
N ASP A 479 -9.22 -12.31 -10.23
CA ASP A 479 -9.46 -13.23 -11.36
C ASP A 479 -8.88 -14.64 -11.15
N ASP A 480 -7.83 -14.78 -10.31
CA ASP A 480 -7.23 -16.09 -9.99
C ASP A 480 -8.01 -16.88 -8.92
N LEU A 481 -9.05 -16.30 -8.32
CA LEU A 481 -9.95 -16.98 -7.36
C LEU A 481 -11.25 -17.48 -8.00
N ARG A 482 -11.38 -17.42 -9.34
CA ARG A 482 -12.57 -17.86 -10.09
C ARG A 482 -12.37 -19.09 -10.99
N ASN A 483 -11.24 -19.79 -10.93
CA ASN A 483 -11.01 -21.02 -11.69
C ASN A 483 -10.65 -22.21 -10.80
#